data_AF-G2G8R1-F1
#
_entry.id   AF-G2G8R1-F1
#
_cell.length_a   1.000
_cell.length_b   1.000
_cell.length_c   1.000
_cell.angle_alpha   90.00
_cell.angle_beta   90.00
_cell.angle_gamma   90.00
#
_symmetry.space_group_name_H-M   'P 1'
#
loop_
_entity.id
_entity.type
_entity.pdbx_description
1 polymer ?
#
loop_
_entity_poly.entity_id
_entity_poly.type
_entity_poly.pdbx_seq_one_letter_code
_entity_poly.pdbx_strand_id
1 'polypeptide(L)'
;MSLNWRTAEVELAEQLVPNPNAEHQLLQRLHNVRVAIEAGFLHIDPRTKDYVPPPGQDTYTVTVVPAHLVRRVTYQAETPKKAETVEVRVG
;
A
#
# COMPACT_ATOMS: atom_id res chain seq x y z
N MET A 1 -12.74 1.30 -15.48
CA MET A 1 -11.37 0.74 -15.38
C MET A 1 -11.10 0.49 -13.91
N SER A 2 -10.49 -0.63 -13.53
CA SER A 2 -10.19 -0.93 -12.13
C SER A 2 -8.71 -0.69 -11.86
N LEU A 3 -8.38 0.11 -10.85
CA LEU A 3 -7.01 0.35 -10.42
C LEU A 3 -6.35 -0.96 -9.96
N ASN A 4 -5.13 -1.23 -10.45
CA ASN A 4 -4.36 -2.41 -10.05
C ASN A 4 -3.54 -2.12 -8.78
N TRP A 5 -4.13 -2.45 -7.63
CA TRP A 5 -3.54 -2.19 -6.32
C TRP A 5 -2.50 -3.23 -5.93
N ARG A 6 -1.34 -2.75 -5.44
CA ARG A 6 -0.26 -3.59 -4.90
C ARG A 6 0.28 -3.01 -3.60
N THR A 7 0.78 -3.86 -2.72
CA THR A 7 1.50 -3.40 -1.52
C THR A 7 2.91 -2.96 -1.90
N ALA A 8 3.33 -1.79 -1.40
CA ALA A 8 4.63 -1.22 -1.68
C ALA A 8 5.18 -0.38 -0.53
N GLU A 9 6.48 -0.11 -0.61
CA GLU A 9 7.11 1.03 0.04
C GLU A 9 7.22 2.18 -0.96
N VAL A 10 6.99 3.41 -0.50
CA VAL A 10 7.03 4.61 -1.34
C VAL A 10 7.97 5.63 -0.72
N GLU A 11 8.83 6.21 -1.55
CA GLU A 11 9.62 7.40 -1.21
C GLU A 11 9.25 8.53 -2.16
N LEU A 12 8.86 9.66 -1.58
CA LEU A 12 8.45 10.87 -2.28
C LEU A 12 9.58 11.90 -2.28
N ALA A 13 9.51 12.83 -3.22
CA ALA A 13 10.47 13.92 -3.34
C ALA A 13 10.32 14.97 -2.23
N GLU A 14 9.11 15.09 -1.69
CA GLU A 14 8.69 16.05 -0.68
C GLU A 14 7.76 15.37 0.33
N GLN A 15 7.49 16.04 1.46
CA GLN A 15 6.53 15.55 2.46
C GLN A 15 5.12 15.91 2.01
N LEU A 16 4.40 14.94 1.44
CA LEU A 16 3.11 15.19 0.77
C LEU A 16 1.94 14.38 1.33
N VAL A 17 2.21 13.29 2.06
CA VAL A 17 1.15 12.39 2.54
C VAL A 17 0.92 12.60 4.03
N PRO A 18 -0.29 12.92 4.50
CA PRO A 18 -0.57 13.03 5.93
C PRO A 18 -0.26 11.74 6.69
N ASN A 19 0.36 11.87 7.86
CA ASN A 19 0.56 10.75 8.76
C ASN A 19 -0.78 10.40 9.41
N PRO A 20 -1.33 9.18 9.20
CA PRO A 20 -2.62 8.79 9.76
C PRO A 20 -2.63 8.75 11.30
N ASN A 21 -1.45 8.66 11.93
CA ASN A 21 -1.31 8.66 13.39
C ASN A 21 -1.02 10.04 13.99
N ALA A 22 -0.72 11.03 13.14
CA ALA A 22 -0.34 12.38 13.54
C ALA A 22 -0.60 13.35 12.37
N GLU A 23 -1.85 13.74 12.16
CA GLU A 23 -2.28 14.49 10.97
C GLU A 23 -1.52 15.81 10.72
N HIS A 24 -0.89 16.38 11.77
CA HIS A 24 -0.02 17.56 11.68
C HIS A 24 1.36 17.27 11.04
N GLN A 25 1.68 16.01 10.74
CA GLN A 25 2.94 15.58 10.16
C GLN A 25 2.70 15.03 8.76
N LEU A 26 3.49 15.51 7.80
CA LEU A 26 3.51 14.98 6.45
C LEU A 26 4.67 13.97 6.32
N LEU A 27 4.42 12.90 5.59
CA LEU A 27 5.34 11.81 5.34
C LEU A 27 5.90 11.93 3.92
N GLN A 28 7.21 11.69 3.82
CA GLN A 28 7.93 11.49 2.55
C GLN A 28 8.27 10.02 2.31
N ARG A 29 8.16 9.17 3.34
CA ARG A 29 8.42 7.72 3.26
C ARG A 29 7.25 6.97 3.85
N LEU A 30 6.73 6.02 3.09
CA LEU A 30 5.59 5.20 3.45
C LEU A 30 5.97 3.73 3.33
N HIS A 31 5.58 2.95 4.32
CA HIS A 31 5.86 1.52 4.39
C HIS A 31 4.55 0.74 4.41
N ASN A 32 4.52 -0.39 3.70
CA ASN A 32 3.39 -1.31 3.68
C ASN A 32 2.05 -0.65 3.29
N VAL A 33 2.09 0.28 2.34
CA VAL A 33 0.90 0.98 1.82
C VAL A 33 0.43 0.32 0.53
N ARG A 34 -0.85 0.48 0.21
CA ARG A 34 -1.40 0.03 -1.07
C ARG A 34 -1.25 1.14 -2.09
N VAL A 35 -0.75 0.80 -3.28
CA VAL A 35 -0.55 1.76 -4.35
C VAL A 35 -1.11 1.27 -5.68
N ALA A 36 -1.55 2.21 -6.51
CA ALA A 36 -1.91 1.97 -7.90
C ALA A 36 -1.37 3.10 -8.78
N ILE A 37 -0.96 2.77 -10.01
CA ILE A 37 -0.43 3.74 -10.97
C ILE A 37 -1.42 3.87 -12.13
N GLU A 38 -1.85 5.09 -12.43
CA GLU A 38 -2.74 5.39 -13.54
C GLU A 38 -2.44 6.79 -14.10
N ALA A 39 -2.35 6.92 -15.42
CA ALA A 39 -2.23 8.20 -16.13
C ALA A 39 -1.14 9.17 -15.58
N GLY A 40 -0.02 8.64 -15.10
CA GLY A 40 1.07 9.46 -14.55
C GLY A 40 0.88 9.89 -13.09
N PHE A 41 -0.08 9.29 -12.38
CA PHE A 41 -0.32 9.49 -10.96
C PHE A 41 -0.08 8.20 -10.17
N LEU A 42 0.49 8.35 -8.98
CA LEU A 42 0.56 7.33 -7.96
C LEU A 42 -0.57 7.57 -6.96
N HIS A 43 -1.51 6.65 -6.91
CA HIS A 43 -2.55 6.58 -5.89
C HIS A 43 -1.99 5.84 -4.68
N ILE A 44 -2.10 6.43 -3.50
CA ILE A 44 -1.57 5.91 -2.24
C ILE A 44 -2.74 5.76 -1.27
N ASP A 45 -3.02 4.52 -0.91
CA ASP A 45 -3.98 4.14 0.11
C ASP A 45 -3.20 3.69 1.37
N PRO A 46 -3.28 4.44 2.48
CA PRO A 46 -2.53 4.13 3.70
C PRO A 46 -3.07 2.90 4.43
N ARG A 47 -4.22 2.36 4.01
CA ARG A 47 -4.80 1.16 4.62
C ARG A 47 -3.97 -0.06 4.27
N THR A 48 -3.82 -0.93 5.25
CA THR A 48 -3.20 -2.25 5.05
C THR A 48 -4.13 -3.14 4.21
N LYS A 49 -3.58 -4.20 3.61
CA LYS A 49 -4.34 -5.21 2.86
C LYS A 49 -5.50 -5.82 3.68
N ASP A 50 -5.33 -5.91 4.99
CA ASP A 50 -6.25 -6.57 5.91
C ASP A 50 -7.18 -5.57 6.64
N TYR A 51 -7.24 -4.32 6.19
CA TYR A 51 -8.11 -3.32 6.78
C TYR A 51 -9.58 -3.71 6.64
N VAL A 52 -10.29 -3.75 7.77
CA VAL A 52 -11.74 -3.96 7.83
C VAL A 52 -12.39 -2.61 8.18
N PRO A 53 -13.26 -2.06 7.31
CA PRO A 53 -13.96 -0.82 7.62
C PRO A 53 -14.92 -1.01 8.81
N PRO A 54 -14.96 -0.06 9.77
CA PRO A 54 -15.99 -0.02 10.80
C PRO A 54 -17.42 -0.01 10.21
N PRO A 55 -18.42 -0.50 10.95
CA PRO A 55 -19.82 -0.40 10.52
C PRO A 55 -20.21 1.04 10.18
N GLY A 56 -20.82 1.23 9.01
CA GLY A 56 -21.24 2.56 8.54
C GLY A 56 -20.18 3.38 7.81
N GLN A 57 -18.94 2.88 7.67
CA GLN A 57 -17.93 3.52 6.83
C GLN A 57 -18.01 2.98 5.40
N ASP A 58 -18.52 3.80 4.47
CA ASP A 58 -18.69 3.50 3.05
C ASP A 58 -17.60 4.14 2.15
N THR A 59 -16.82 5.06 2.71
CA THR A 59 -15.81 5.84 2.00
C THR A 59 -14.43 5.78 2.68
N TYR A 60 -13.39 6.04 1.89
CA TYR A 60 -12.01 6.12 2.35
C TYR A 60 -11.22 7.11 1.50
N THR A 61 -10.20 7.71 2.10
CA THR A 61 -9.34 8.69 1.45
C THR A 61 -8.15 8.01 0.79
N VAL A 62 -7.84 8.43 -0.43
CA VAL A 62 -6.63 8.03 -1.17
C VAL A 62 -5.86 9.30 -1.49
N THR A 63 -4.56 9.33 -1.21
CA THR A 63 -3.70 10.43 -1.63
C THR A 63 -3.22 10.18 -3.06
N VAL A 64 -3.42 11.16 -3.94
CA VAL A 64 -2.99 11.07 -5.34
C VAL A 64 -1.80 12.00 -5.54
N VAL A 65 -0.67 11.42 -5.96
CA VAL A 65 0.60 12.14 -6.12
C VAL A 65 1.04 12.06 -7.59
N PRO A 66 1.39 13.18 -8.24
CA PRO A 66 2.01 13.15 -9.57
C PRO A 66 3.29 12.32 -9.57
N ALA A 67 3.49 11.48 -10.60
CA ALA A 67 4.64 10.57 -10.67
C ALA A 67 6.00 11.28 -10.62
N HIS A 68 6.10 12.54 -11.07
CA HIS A 68 7.34 13.32 -11.01
C HIS A 68 7.77 13.69 -9.58
N LEU A 69 6.85 13.60 -8.60
CA LEU A 69 7.14 13.80 -7.17
C LEU A 69 7.43 12.47 -6.46
N VAL A 70 7.45 11.35 -7.17
CA VAL A 70 7.77 10.02 -6.62
C VAL A 70 9.23 9.71 -6.91
N ARG A 71 10.03 9.49 -5.88
CA ARG A 71 11.44 9.09 -6.03
C ARG A 71 11.58 7.60 -6.28
N ARG A 72 10.81 6.78 -5.55
CA ARG A 72 10.91 5.32 -5.61
C ARG A 72 9.62 4.66 -5.15
N VAL A 73 9.25 3.58 -5.85
CA VAL A 73 8.23 2.62 -5.41
C VAL A 73 8.88 1.25 -5.39
N THR A 74 8.85 0.58 -4.24
CA THR A 74 9.40 -0.78 -4.05
C THR A 74 8.25 -1.73 -3.76
N TYR A 75 7.98 -2.66 -4.67
CA TYR A 75 6.97 -3.69 -4.45
C TYR A 75 7.53 -4.84 -3.61
N GLN A 76 6.73 -5.35 -2.68
CA GLN A 76 7.07 -6.59 -2.00
C GLN A 76 6.83 -7.76 -2.96
N ALA A 77 7.85 -8.61 -3.14
CA ALA A 77 7.68 -9.87 -3.84
C ALA A 77 6.79 -10.78 -2.99
N GLU A 78 5.73 -11.31 -3.58
CA GLU A 78 5.00 -12.43 -2.97
C GLU A 78 5.91 -13.66 -3.09
N THR A 79 6.73 -13.91 -2.07
CA THR A 79 7.47 -15.18 -1.99
C THR A 79 6.42 -16.27 -1.81
N PRO A 80 6.20 -17.19 -2.77
CA PRO A 80 5.29 -18.29 -2.55
C PRO A 80 5.84 -19.08 -1.35
N LYS A 81 5.09 -19.12 -0.25
CA LYS A 81 5.40 -20.04 0.84
C LYS A 81 5.41 -21.43 0.22
N LYS A 82 6.58 -22.08 0.16
CA LYS A 82 6.69 -23.49 -0.21
C LYS A 82 5.67 -24.23 0.66
N ALA A 83 4.70 -24.88 0.05
CA ALA A 83 3.79 -25.74 0.78
C ALA A 83 4.65 -26.84 1.41
N GLU A 84 4.80 -26.83 2.73
CA GLU A 84 5.32 -27.98 3.45
C GLU A 84 4.27 -29.09 3.33
N THR A 85 4.48 -30.00 2.39
CA THR A 85 3.74 -31.26 2.35
C THR A 85 4.15 -32.06 3.58
N VAL A 86 3.37 -31.98 4.66
CA VAL A 86 3.53 -32.88 5.80
C VAL A 86 3.00 -34.24 5.36
N GLU A 87 3.89 -35.15 4.96
CA GLU A 87 3.55 -36.57 4.84
C GLU A 87 3.25 -37.13 6.23
N VAL A 88 1.96 -37.23 6.57
CA VAL A 88 1.52 -37.99 7.75
C VAL A 88 1.60 -39.46 7.38
N ARG A 89 2.65 -40.15 7.83
CA ARG A 89 2.68 -41.62 7.86
C ARG A 89 1.76 -42.09 8.97
N VAL A 90 0.63 -42.70 8.60
CA VAL A 90 -0.19 -43.48 9.52
C VAL A 90 0.41 -44.88 9.58
N GLY A 91 0.88 -45.28 10.75
CA GLY A 91 1.28 -46.65 11.09
C GLY A 91 0.20 -47.34 11.90
#